data_AF-A0A527XN99-F1
#
_entry.id   AF-A0A527XN99-F1
#
_cell.length_a   1.000
_cell.length_b   1.000
_cell.length_c   1.000
_cell.angle_alpha   90.00
_cell.angle_beta   90.00
_cell.angle_gamma   90.00
#
_symmetry.space_group_name_H-M   'P 1'
#
loop_
_entity.id
_entity.type
_entity.pdbx_description
1 polymer ?
#
loop_
_entity_poly.entity_id
_entity_poly.type
_entity_poly.pdbx_seq_one_letter_code
_entity_poly.pdbx_strand_id
1 'polypeptide(L)'
;LTNTPTRYGWAMIVLHWLIGVIFIGQFALGYVMVRTTSQRTSFELIQLHKSFGFLLLGLIILRIAWRLGNAAPALPASVGTLERRTAPLAHFALYA
;
A
#
# COMPACT_ATOMS: atom_id res chain seq x y z
N LEU A 1 2.23 -19.33 -2.42
CA LEU A 1 1.87 -18.05 -3.08
C LEU A 1 0.61 -17.45 -2.48
N THR A 2 -0.46 -18.24 -2.35
CA THR A 2 -1.76 -17.88 -1.76
C THR A 2 -1.76 -17.94 -0.24
N ASN A 3 -2.79 -17.36 0.37
CA ASN A 3 -2.96 -17.32 1.83
C ASN A 3 -3.32 -18.70 2.40
N THR A 4 -3.03 -18.89 3.68
CA THR A 4 -3.52 -20.01 4.50
C THR A 4 -4.43 -19.46 5.60
N PRO A 5 -5.21 -20.30 6.30
CA PRO A 5 -6.08 -19.85 7.39
C PRO A 5 -5.35 -19.13 8.54
N THR A 6 -4.03 -19.31 8.66
CA THR A 6 -3.22 -18.78 9.76
C THR A 6 -2.09 -17.85 9.32
N ARG A 7 -1.77 -17.76 8.02
CA ARG A 7 -0.67 -16.93 7.49
C ARG A 7 -0.96 -16.37 6.12
N TYR A 8 -0.48 -15.15 5.88
CA TYR A 8 -0.46 -14.56 4.55
C TYR A 8 0.48 -15.30 3.61
N GLY A 9 0.07 -15.41 2.35
CA GLY A 9 0.90 -15.95 1.28
C GLY A 9 1.97 -14.97 0.84
N TRP A 10 3.05 -15.49 0.25
CA TRP A 10 4.15 -14.68 -0.28
C TRP A 10 3.71 -13.58 -1.25
N ALA A 11 2.69 -13.81 -2.07
CA ALA A 11 2.19 -12.77 -2.99
C ALA A 11 1.67 -11.54 -2.24
N MET A 12 0.94 -11.74 -1.14
CA MET A 12 0.42 -10.68 -0.30
C MET A 12 1.52 -9.90 0.42
N ILE A 13 2.54 -10.62 0.92
CA ILE A 13 3.68 -10.05 1.63
C ILE A 13 4.51 -9.19 0.67
N VAL A 14 4.87 -9.73 -0.51
CA VAL A 14 5.66 -9.02 -1.51
C VAL A 14 4.91 -7.79 -2.02
N LEU A 15 3.62 -7.91 -2.36
CA LEU A 15 2.81 -6.77 -2.80
C LEU A 15 2.75 -5.67 -1.73
N HIS A 16 2.61 -6.03 -0.45
CA HIS A 16 2.56 -5.06 0.63
C HIS A 16 3.88 -4.29 0.77
N TRP A 17 5.02 -4.98 0.83
CA TRP A 17 6.31 -4.31 0.97
C TRP A 17 6.70 -3.52 -0.27
N LEU A 18 6.38 -4.02 -1.47
CA LEU A 18 6.60 -3.28 -2.72
C LEU A 18 5.85 -1.94 -2.71
N ILE A 19 4.55 -1.96 -2.37
CA ILE A 19 3.75 -0.73 -2.24
C ILE A 19 4.36 0.19 -1.18
N GLY A 20 4.76 -0.35 -0.02
CA GLY A 20 5.37 0.43 1.05
C GLY A 20 6.64 1.16 0.63
N VAL A 21 7.56 0.48 -0.07
CA VAL A 21 8.80 1.09 -0.58
C VAL A 21 8.50 2.19 -1.60
N ILE A 22 7.60 1.93 -2.56
CA ILE A 22 7.24 2.94 -3.58
C ILE A 22 6.57 4.15 -2.91
N PHE A 23 5.69 3.92 -1.94
CA PHE A 23 5.01 5.00 -1.20
C PHE A 23 5.99 5.89 -0.44
N ILE A 24 6.95 5.30 0.30
CA ILE A 24 8.00 6.06 0.99
C ILE A 24 8.85 6.86 -0.04
N GLY A 25 9.20 6.22 -1.17
CA GLY A 25 9.89 6.89 -2.27
C GLY A 25 9.09 8.07 -2.84
N GLN A 26 7.77 7.95 -2.97
CA GLN A 26 6.89 9.02 -3.42
C GLN A 26 6.87 10.22 -2.45
N PHE A 27 6.89 9.98 -1.14
CA PHE A 27 7.02 11.05 -0.15
C PHE A 27 8.35 11.80 -0.28
N ALA A 28 9.46 11.07 -0.39
CA ALA A 28 10.78 11.68 -0.60
C ALA A 28 10.83 12.46 -1.92
N LEU A 29 10.27 11.91 -3.01
CA LEU A 29 10.20 12.58 -4.30
C LEU A 29 9.37 13.87 -4.23
N GLY A 30 8.21 13.83 -3.57
CA GLY A 30 7.35 14.99 -3.34
C GLY A 30 8.05 16.10 -2.54
N TYR A 31 8.87 15.72 -1.56
CA TYR A 31 9.68 16.65 -0.78
C TYR A 31 10.76 17.35 -1.62
N VAL A 32 11.40 16.62 -2.53
CA VAL A 32 12.47 17.15 -3.39
C VAL A 32 11.92 18.01 -4.53
N MET A 33 10.83 17.57 -5.19
CA MET A 33 10.30 18.24 -6.38
C MET A 33 9.86 19.69 -6.12
N VAL A 34 9.40 19.99 -4.90
CA VAL A 34 8.94 21.32 -4.49
C VAL A 34 10.07 22.24 -3.99
N ARG A 35 11.27 21.70 -3.73
CA ARG A 35 12.42 22.46 -3.22
C ARG A 35 13.51 22.69 -4.26
N THR A 36 13.41 22.06 -5.42
CA THR A 36 14.39 22.29 -6.49
C THR A 36 14.15 23.66 -7.13
N THR A 37 15.24 24.36 -7.46
CA THR A 37 15.16 25.71 -8.05
C THR A 37 14.99 25.68 -9.58
N SER A 38 15.40 24.59 -10.22
CA SER A 38 15.26 24.38 -11.66
C SER A 38 13.82 24.00 -12.01
N GLN A 39 13.14 24.86 -12.77
CA GLN A 39 11.78 24.60 -13.24
C GLN A 39 11.68 23.35 -14.13
N ARG A 40 12.70 23.12 -14.98
CA ARG A 40 12.78 21.91 -15.81
C ARG A 40 12.86 20.65 -14.95
N THR A 41 13.74 20.66 -13.95
CA THR A 41 13.92 19.52 -13.04
C THR A 41 12.67 19.29 -12.19
N SER A 42 12.04 20.36 -11.70
CA SER A 42 10.77 20.24 -10.97
C SER A 42 9.69 19.59 -11.84
N PHE A 43 9.55 20.04 -13.09
CA PHE A 43 8.62 19.44 -14.05
C PHE A 43 8.87 17.94 -14.25
N GLU A 44 10.12 17.53 -14.50
CA GLU A 44 10.50 16.12 -14.69
C GLU A 44 10.17 15.27 -13.44
N LEU A 45 10.49 15.77 -12.25
CA LEU A 45 10.19 15.08 -10.99
C LEU A 45 8.68 14.97 -10.73
N ILE A 46 7.90 15.99 -11.12
CA ILE A 46 6.43 15.94 -11.03
C ILE A 46 5.86 14.88 -11.98
N GLN A 47 6.39 14.76 -13.20
CA GLN A 47 5.95 13.69 -14.11
C GLN A 47 6.29 12.31 -13.54
N LEU A 48 7.49 12.16 -12.99
CA LEU A 48 7.91 10.93 -12.31
C LEU A 48 6.99 10.59 -11.12
N HIS A 49 6.63 11.60 -10.31
CA HIS A 49 5.69 11.45 -9.19
C HIS A 49 4.33 10.95 -9.69
N LYS A 50 3.76 11.55 -10.74
CA LYS A 50 2.48 11.09 -11.32
C LYS A 50 2.56 9.66 -11.82
N SER A 51 3.60 9.29 -12.57
CA SER A 51 3.76 7.93 -13.10
C SER A 51 3.83 6.88 -12.00
N PHE A 52 4.65 7.12 -10.97
CA PHE A 52 4.73 6.22 -9.81
C PHE A 52 3.45 6.24 -8.96
N GLY A 53 2.74 7.37 -8.89
CA GLY A 53 1.42 7.46 -8.28
C GLY A 53 0.38 6.56 -8.96
N PHE A 54 0.32 6.57 -10.30
CA PHE A 54 -0.54 5.65 -11.06
C PHE A 54 -0.12 4.18 -10.89
N LEU A 55 1.19 3.90 -10.87
CA LEU A 55 1.68 2.55 -10.56
C LEU A 55 1.23 2.10 -9.16
N LEU A 56 1.37 2.98 -8.15
CA LEU A 56 0.94 2.70 -6.79
C LEU A 56 -0.56 2.41 -6.73
N LEU A 57 -1.38 3.21 -7.41
CA LEU A 57 -2.83 2.98 -7.52
C LEU A 57 -3.13 1.59 -8.11
N GLY A 58 -2.48 1.23 -9.22
CA GLY A 58 -2.63 -0.08 -9.84
C GLY A 58 -2.23 -1.24 -8.91
N LEU A 59 -1.11 -1.10 -8.19
CA LEU A 59 -0.65 -2.09 -7.21
C LEU A 59 -1.61 -2.22 -6.02
N ILE A 60 -2.20 -1.12 -5.55
CA ILE A 60 -3.21 -1.13 -4.48
C ILE A 60 -4.48 -1.85 -4.95
N ILE A 61 -4.96 -1.57 -6.16
CA ILE A 61 -6.12 -2.28 -6.74
C ILE A 61 -5.83 -3.77 -6.85
N LEU A 62 -4.67 -4.15 -7.39
CA LEU A 62 -4.23 -5.55 -7.47
C LEU A 62 -4.18 -6.19 -6.09
N ARG A 63 -3.67 -5.47 -5.09
CA ARG A 63 -3.59 -5.93 -3.70
C ARG A 63 -4.98 -6.19 -3.11
N ILE A 64 -5.93 -5.30 -3.34
CA ILE A 64 -7.33 -5.45 -2.90
C ILE A 64 -7.98 -6.63 -3.60
N ALA A 65 -7.86 -6.74 -4.92
CA ALA A 65 -8.37 -7.87 -5.70
C ALA A 65 -7.79 -9.21 -5.21
N TRP A 66 -6.49 -9.25 -4.93
CA TRP A 66 -5.83 -10.44 -4.38
C TRP A 66 -6.37 -10.81 -3.00
N ARG A 67 -6.60 -9.82 -2.13
CA ARG A 67 -7.21 -10.03 -0.81
C ARG A 67 -8.65 -10.54 -0.92
N LEU A 68 -9.44 -10.03 -1.86
CA LEU A 68 -10.82 -10.46 -2.07
C LEU A 68 -10.90 -11.89 -2.65
N GLY A 69 -9.96 -12.27 -3.51
CA GLY A 69 -9.89 -13.61 -4.10
C GLY A 69 -9.19 -14.68 -3.26
N ASN A 70 -8.62 -14.33 -2.10
CA ASN A 70 -7.92 -15.27 -1.21
C ASN A 70 -8.56 -15.32 0.17
N ALA A 71 -8.46 -16.47 0.84
CA ALA A 71 -8.87 -16.60 2.23
C ALA A 71 -8.15 -15.55 3.10
N ALA A 72 -8.92 -14.79 3.88
CA ALA A 72 -8.37 -13.91 4.91
C ALA A 72 -8.08 -14.77 6.15
N PRO A 73 -6.83 -14.79 6.66
CA PRO A 73 -6.51 -15.52 7.88
C PRO A 73 -7.42 -15.07 9.04
N ALA A 74 -7.97 -16.01 9.80
CA ALA A 74 -8.81 -15.68 10.93
C ALA A 74 -7.97 -14.98 12.01
N LEU A 75 -8.52 -13.92 12.62
CA LEU A 75 -7.89 -13.27 13.77
C LEU A 75 -7.80 -14.27 14.93
N PRO A 76 -6.61 -14.47 15.53
CA PRO A 76 -6.42 -15.39 16.66
C PRO A 76 -7.42 -15.12 17.78
N ALA A 77 -7.82 -16.15 18.52
CA ALA A 77 -8.75 -16.02 19.65
C ALA A 77 -8.22 -15.09 20.76
N SER A 78 -6.90 -14.84 20.80
CA SER A 78 -6.24 -13.92 21.73
C SER A 78 -6.45 -12.43 21.42
N VAL A 79 -6.98 -12.07 20.25
CA VAL A 79 -7.24 -10.67 19.89
C VAL A 79 -8.51 -10.18 20.59
N GLY A 80 -8.37 -9.10 21.37
CA GLY A 80 -9.44 -8.52 22.17
C GLY A 80 -10.62 -8.05 21.32
N THR A 81 -11.82 -8.02 21.91
CA THR A 81 -13.08 -7.69 21.20
C THR A 81 -13.05 -6.29 20.58
N LEU A 82 -12.30 -5.35 21.19
CA LEU A 82 -12.13 -3.99 20.69
C LEU A 82 -11.27 -3.96 19.42
N GLU A 83 -10.08 -4.57 19.45
CA GLU A 83 -9.18 -4.67 18.28
C GLU A 83 -9.83 -5.42 17.12
N ARG A 84 -10.63 -6.46 17.41
CA ARG A 84 -11.37 -7.20 16.39
C ARG A 84 -12.41 -6.34 15.67
N ARG A 85 -12.99 -5.34 16.34
CA ARG A 85 -13.99 -4.41 15.76
C ARG A 85 -13.38 -3.18 15.11
N THR A 86 -12.23 -2.70 15.58
CA THR A 86 -11.57 -1.49 15.06
C THR A 86 -10.60 -1.77 13.91
N ALA A 87 -10.02 -2.98 13.83
CA ALA A 87 -9.12 -3.34 12.73
C ALA A 87 -9.74 -3.24 11.32
N PRO A 88 -11.03 -3.58 11.10
CA PRO A 88 -11.68 -3.34 9.81
C PRO A 88 -11.85 -1.85 9.50
N LEU A 89 -12.17 -1.03 10.51
CA LEU A 89 -12.33 0.43 10.36
C LEU A 89 -11.00 1.12 10.03
N ALA A 90 -9.91 0.71 10.68
CA ALA A 90 -8.57 1.21 10.37
C ALA A 90 -8.15 0.84 8.94
N HIS A 91 -8.41 -0.39 8.51
CA HIS A 91 -8.17 -0.77 7.11
C HIS A 91 -9.05 0.04 6.16
N PHE A 92 -10.31 0.28 6.49
CA PHE A 92 -11.20 1.07 5.65
C PHE A 92 -10.71 2.52 5.53
N ALA A 93 -10.31 3.14 6.63
CA ALA A 93 -9.76 4.51 6.64
C ALA A 93 -8.43 4.64 5.89
N LEU A 94 -7.63 3.56 5.81
CA LEU A 94 -6.37 3.54 5.08
C LEU A 94 -6.53 3.17 3.59
N TYR A 95 -7.68 2.63 3.18
CA TYR A 95 -7.97 2.23 1.80
C TYR A 95 -9.11 3.01 1.13
N ALA A 96 -9.74 3.97 1.82
CA ALA A 96 -10.75 4.88 1.28
C ALA A 96 -10.12 6.17 0.74
#